data_AF-A0A9D6KXU5-F1
#
_entry.id   AF-A0A9D6KXU5-F1
#
_cell.length_a   1.000
_cell.length_b   1.000
_cell.length_c   1.000
_cell.angle_alpha   90.00
_cell.angle_beta   90.00
_cell.angle_gamma   90.00
#
_symmetry.space_group_name_H-M   'P 1'
#
loop_
_entity.id
_entity.type
_entity.pdbx_description
1 polymer ?
#
loop_
_entity_poly.entity_id
_entity_poly.type
_entity_poly.pdbx_seq_one_letter_code
_entity_poly.pdbx_strand_id
1 'polypeptide(L)'
;MATRDPRSHLGSRFDAAGEMKPASSPQACTAGLVLAGGRSSRFGANKALAHFRGELLLDRALRPLQELAAIAISAREGSAIEAIARE
;
A
#
# COMPACT_ATOMS: atom_id res chain seq x y z
N MET A 1 8.67 27.10 23.90
CA MET A 1 7.67 26.05 23.61
C MET A 1 7.65 25.85 22.11
N ALA A 2 8.46 24.93 21.58
CA ALA A 2 8.65 24.76 20.14
C ALA A 2 7.45 24.02 19.54
N THR A 3 6.79 24.64 18.57
CA THR A 3 5.74 24.04 17.76
C THR A 3 6.34 22.89 16.95
N ARG A 4 5.99 21.65 17.29
CA ARG A 4 6.34 20.48 16.48
C ARG A 4 5.77 20.68 15.08
N ASP A 5 6.64 20.77 14.08
CA ASP A 5 6.21 20.74 12.68
C ASP A 5 5.50 19.39 12.41
N PRO A 6 4.22 19.38 12.01
CA PRO A 6 3.47 18.15 11.72
C PRO A 6 4.05 17.34 10.55
N ARG A 7 5.07 17.85 9.86
CA ARG A 7 5.79 17.14 8.78
C ARG A 7 7.18 16.65 9.19
N SER A 8 7.66 17.01 10.39
CA SER A 8 8.99 16.62 10.89
C SER A 8 9.19 15.11 11.10
N HIS A 9 8.10 14.34 11.13
CA HIS A 9 8.09 12.89 11.28
C HIS A 9 8.00 12.15 9.93
N LEU A 10 7.83 12.88 8.82
CA LEU A 10 7.85 12.32 7.47
C LEU A 10 9.30 12.27 6.94
N GLY A 11 10.19 11.60 7.68
CA GLY A 11 11.38 11.03 7.04
C GLY A 11 10.92 10.13 5.89
N SER A 12 11.76 9.95 4.85
CA SER A 12 11.47 9.05 3.73
C SER A 12 10.87 7.76 4.27
N ARG A 13 9.56 7.54 4.02
CA ARG A 13 8.88 6.32 4.46
C ARG A 13 9.41 5.10 3.73
N PHE A 14 10.21 5.30 2.69
CA PHE A 14 10.82 4.24 1.92
C PHE A 14 12.33 4.20 2.17
N ASP A 15 12.83 2.99 2.39
CA ASP A 15 14.24 2.67 2.51
C ASP A 15 14.91 2.78 1.13
N ALA A 16 16.24 2.71 1.08
CA ALA A 16 16.99 2.73 -0.19
C ALA A 16 16.58 1.59 -1.16
N ALA A 17 16.01 0.51 -0.63
CA ALA A 17 15.47 -0.61 -1.40
C ALA A 17 14.05 -0.37 -1.94
N GLY A 18 13.43 0.77 -1.64
CA GLY A 18 12.02 1.04 -1.93
C GLY A 18 11.05 0.22 -1.07
N GLU A 19 11.52 -0.31 0.06
CA GLU A 19 10.69 -0.94 1.10
C GLU A 19 10.10 0.14 2.00
N MET A 20 8.84 0.03 2.41
CA MET A 20 8.27 1.01 3.32
C MET A 20 8.67 0.68 4.77
N LYS A 21 9.32 1.62 5.44
CA LYS A 21 9.66 1.55 6.86
C LYS A 21 8.37 1.38 7.68
N PRO A 22 8.28 0.40 8.59
CA PRO A 22 7.08 0.18 9.40
C PRO A 22 6.74 1.43 10.21
N ALA A 23 5.45 1.70 10.36
CA ALA A 23 4.96 2.82 11.15
C ALA A 23 5.37 2.64 12.61
N SER A 24 6.03 3.64 13.19
CA SER A 24 6.39 3.60 14.61
C SER A 24 5.12 3.67 15.49
N SER A 25 4.96 2.68 16.38
CA SER A 25 3.88 2.46 17.36
C SER A 25 2.48 2.17 16.79
N PRO A 26 1.69 1.26 17.40
CA PRO A 26 0.35 0.93 16.95
C PRO A 26 -0.54 2.18 17.04
N GLN A 27 -0.75 2.83 15.91
CA GLN A 27 -1.75 3.87 15.77
C GLN A 27 -3.09 3.15 15.72
N ALA A 28 -3.67 2.87 16.89
CA ALA A 28 -4.88 2.09 17.05
C ALA A 28 -6.09 2.63 16.24
N CYS A 29 -5.98 3.84 15.69
CA CYS A 29 -6.98 4.48 14.85
C CYS A 29 -6.60 4.62 13.37
N THR A 30 -5.56 3.93 12.88
CA THR A 30 -5.09 4.06 11.49
C THR A 30 -5.41 2.80 10.67
N ALA A 31 -6.03 3.02 9.51
CA ALA A 31 -6.29 1.98 8.51
C ALA A 31 -5.42 2.19 7.26
N GLY A 32 -5.10 1.09 6.59
CA GLY A 32 -4.38 1.07 5.31
C GLY A 32 -5.32 1.04 4.12
N LEU A 33 -4.94 1.70 3.02
CA LEU A 33 -5.67 1.64 1.75
C LEU A 33 -4.68 1.46 0.60
N VAL A 34 -4.85 0.37 -0.15
CA VAL A 34 -4.11 0.14 -1.41
C VAL A 34 -4.97 0.60 -2.59
N LEU A 35 -4.45 1.51 -3.41
CA LEU A 35 -5.13 2.00 -4.61
C LEU A 35 -4.75 1.13 -5.82
N ALA A 36 -5.59 0.16 -6.15
CA ALA A 36 -5.35 -0.82 -7.22
C ALA A 36 -6.40 -0.80 -8.35
N GLY A 37 -7.31 0.18 -8.37
CA GLY A 37 -8.37 0.34 -9.39
C GLY A 37 -7.93 0.96 -10.73
N GLY A 38 -6.62 1.09 -10.97
CA GLY A 38 -6.11 1.76 -12.17
C GLY A 38 -6.25 0.94 -13.46
N ARG A 39 -6.50 1.61 -14.59
CA ARG A 39 -6.61 0.96 -15.93
C ARG A 39 -5.34 0.27 -16.42
N SER A 40 -4.18 0.60 -15.84
CA SER A 40 -2.88 0.05 -16.22
C SER A 40 -2.52 0.17 -17.72
N SER A 41 -3.08 1.16 -18.43
CA SER A 41 -2.97 1.29 -19.89
C SER A 41 -1.53 1.47 -20.40
N ARG A 42 -0.64 2.05 -19.58
CA ARG A 42 0.79 2.17 -19.91
C ARG A 42 1.59 0.90 -19.61
N PHE A 43 1.07 0.05 -18.73
CA PHE A 43 1.70 -1.20 -18.30
C PHE A 43 1.26 -2.39 -19.17
N GLY A 44 0.19 -2.23 -19.94
CA GLY A 44 -0.32 -3.23 -20.90
C GLY A 44 -1.15 -4.36 -20.27
N ALA A 45 -1.01 -4.59 -18.98
CA ALA A 45 -1.79 -5.56 -18.20
C ALA A 45 -2.06 -4.99 -16.79
N ASN A 46 -2.90 -5.67 -16.01
CA ASN A 46 -3.21 -5.24 -14.65
C ASN A 46 -1.93 -5.23 -13.79
N LYS A 47 -1.41 -4.03 -13.49
CA LYS A 47 -0.12 -3.86 -12.82
C LYS A 47 -0.11 -4.48 -11.41
N ALA A 48 -1.23 -4.46 -10.70
CA ALA A 48 -1.30 -5.05 -9.36
C ALA A 48 -1.04 -6.57 -9.38
N LEU A 49 -1.32 -7.25 -10.50
CA LEU A 49 -1.06 -8.68 -10.70
C LEU A 49 0.30 -8.98 -11.35
N ALA A 50 1.10 -7.94 -11.65
CA ALA A 50 2.42 -8.14 -12.21
C ALA A 50 3.37 -8.64 -11.13
N HIS A 51 4.24 -9.58 -11.50
CA HIS A 51 5.29 -10.04 -10.61
C HIS A 51 6.48 -9.08 -10.65
N PHE A 52 7.02 -8.76 -9.47
CA PHE A 52 8.28 -8.07 -9.29
C PHE A 52 9.12 -8.86 -8.28
N ARG A 53 10.29 -9.34 -8.71
CA ARG A 53 11.17 -10.21 -7.91
C ARG A 53 10.45 -11.46 -7.34
N GLY A 54 9.54 -12.02 -8.12
CA GLY A 54 8.80 -13.24 -7.75
C GLY A 54 7.56 -13.01 -6.87
N GLU A 55 7.21 -11.77 -6.56
CA GLU A 55 6.04 -11.42 -5.74
C GLU A 55 5.07 -10.53 -6.53
N LEU A 56 3.76 -10.64 -6.31
CA LEU A 56 2.80 -9.71 -6.91
C LEU A 56 3.04 -8.29 -6.39
N LEU A 57 2.91 -7.30 -7.27
CA LEU A 57 2.99 -5.90 -6.85
C LEU A 57 1.91 -5.54 -5.81
N LEU A 58 0.76 -6.21 -5.83
CA LEU A 58 -0.27 -6.07 -4.80
C LEU A 58 0.21 -6.55 -3.42
N ASP A 59 0.74 -7.77 -3.33
CA ASP A 59 1.22 -8.35 -2.06
C ASP A 59 2.33 -7.49 -1.45
N ARG A 60 3.25 -7.05 -2.32
CA ARG A 60 4.33 -6.13 -1.94
C ARG A 60 3.80 -4.81 -1.38
N ALA A 61 2.69 -4.29 -1.93
CA ALA A 61 2.06 -3.06 -1.45
C ALA A 61 1.27 -3.26 -0.15
N LEU A 62 0.76 -4.47 0.11
CA LEU A 62 0.06 -4.82 1.34
C LEU A 62 1.00 -5.05 2.51
N ARG A 63 2.20 -5.58 2.28
CA ARG A 63 3.18 -5.93 3.32
C ARG A 63 3.37 -4.86 4.40
N PRO A 64 3.58 -3.57 4.08
CA PRO A 64 3.84 -2.57 5.11
C PRO A 64 2.58 -2.17 5.91
N LEU A 65 1.40 -2.61 5.45
CA LEU A 65 0.11 -2.32 6.07
C LEU A 65 -0.32 -3.43 7.02
N GLN A 66 0.38 -4.57 7.06
CA GLN A 66 -0.02 -5.78 7.82
C GLN A 66 -0.18 -5.55 9.33
N GLU A 67 0.47 -4.53 9.89
CA GLU A 67 0.38 -4.18 11.32
C GLU A 67 -0.79 -3.22 11.64
N LEU A 68 -1.54 -2.77 10.63
CA LEU A 68 -2.66 -1.84 10.81
C LEU A 68 -3.93 -2.58 11.24
N ALA A 69 -4.78 -1.89 12.00
CA ALA A 69 -6.02 -2.45 12.52
C ALA A 69 -7.05 -2.83 11.44
N ALA A 70 -6.96 -2.19 10.27
CA ALA A 70 -7.80 -2.50 9.12
C ALA A 70 -7.05 -2.15 7.83
N ILE A 71 -7.32 -2.92 6.77
CA ILE A 71 -6.77 -2.71 5.43
C ILE A 71 -7.91 -2.81 4.43
N ALA A 72 -7.92 -1.92 3.43
CA ALA A 72 -8.83 -1.98 2.30
C ALA A 72 -8.05 -1.91 0.98
N ILE A 73 -8.64 -2.46 -0.09
CA ILE A 73 -8.11 -2.39 -1.45
C ILE A 73 -9.17 -1.71 -2.32
N SER A 74 -8.81 -0.60 -2.96
CA SER A 74 -9.64 -0.01 -4.01
C SER A 74 -9.45 -0.80 -5.30
N ALA A 75 -10.55 -1.35 -5.81
CA ALA A 75 -10.59 -2.11 -7.06
C ALA A 75 -11.57 -1.47 -8.05
N ARG A 76 -11.38 -1.76 -9.34
CA ARG A 76 -12.41 -1.50 -10.34
C ARG A 76 -13.43 -2.64 -10.30
N GLU A 77 -14.72 -2.31 -10.36
CA GLU A 77 -15.78 -3.30 -10.48
C GLU A 77 -15.56 -4.24 -11.68
N GLY A 78 -15.79 -5.53 -11.47
CA GLY A 78 -15.57 -6.63 -12.41
C GLY A 78 -14.10 -6.96 -12.67
N SER A 79 -13.14 -6.35 -11.94
CA SER A 79 -11.72 -6.64 -12.13
C SER A 79 -11.26 -7.83 -11.28
N ALA A 80 -10.19 -8.49 -11.72
CA ALA A 80 -9.54 -9.54 -10.91
C ALA A 80 -9.08 -9.03 -9.52
N ILE A 81 -8.82 -7.74 -9.36
CA ILE A 81 -8.49 -7.15 -8.05
C ILE A 81 -9.70 -7.08 -7.14
N GLU A 82 -10.90 -6.91 -7.69
CA GLU A 82 -12.12 -6.94 -6.87
C GLU A 82 -12.33 -8.32 -6.27
N ALA A 83 -12.10 -9.39 -7.04
CA ALA A 83 -12.19 -10.75 -6.54
C ALA A 83 -11.22 -10.96 -5.36
N ILE A 84 -9.95 -10.57 -5.53
CA ILE A 84 -8.93 -10.66 -4.47
C ILE A 84 -9.30 -9.82 -3.24
N ALA A 85 -9.90 -8.63 -3.44
CA ALA A 85 -10.27 -7.74 -2.34
C ALA A 85 -11.47 -8.23 -1.52
N ARG A 86 -12.18 -9.28 -1.98
CA ARG A 86 -13.36 -9.86 -1.31
C ARG A 86 -13.06 -11.15 -0.55
N GLU A 87 -11.89 -11.75 -0.78
CA GLU A 87 -11.37 -12.90 -0.04
C GLU A 87 -10.85 -12.49 1.35
#